data_AF-A0A376MMS0-F1
#
_entry.id   AF-A0A376MMS0-F1
#
_cell.length_a   1.000
_cell.length_b   1.000
_cell.length_c   1.000
_cell.angle_alpha   90.00
_cell.angle_beta   90.00
_cell.angle_gamma   90.00
#
_symmetry.space_group_name_H-M   'P 1'
#
loop_
_entity.id
_entity.type
_entity.pdbx_description
1 polymer ?
#
loop_
_entity_poly.entity_id
_entity_poly.type
_entity_poly.pdbx_seq_one_letter_code
_entity_poly.pdbx_strand_id
1 'polypeptide(L)' 'MKYTASRADLVFGSNSVLRAVAEVYASSDAHEKFVKDFVVAWVKVMNLDRFDLL' A
#
# COMPACT_ATOMS: atom_id res chain seq x y z
N MET A 1 -26.97 0.58 3.62
CA MET A 1 -25.60 0.04 3.43
C MET A 1 -24.72 0.64 4.51
N LYS A 2 -23.97 -0.18 5.26
CA LYS A 2 -23.03 0.30 6.29
C LYS A 2 -21.60 0.46 5.76
N TYR A 3 -21.26 -0.26 4.69
CA TYR A 3 -19.96 -0.20 4.03
C TYR A 3 -20.13 -0.30 2.50
N THR A 4 -19.28 0.42 1.77
CA THR A 4 -19.25 0.45 0.30
C THR A 4 -17.81 0.22 -0.14
N ALA A 5 -17.61 -0.60 -1.17
CA ALA A 5 -16.30 -0.88 -1.75
C ALA A 5 -16.43 -1.07 -3.26
N SER A 6 -15.39 -0.69 -3.99
CA SER A 6 -15.25 -0.87 -5.42
C SER A 6 -14.42 -2.12 -5.74
N ARG A 7 -14.27 -2.43 -7.02
CA ARG A 7 -13.35 -3.49 -7.48
C ARG A 7 -11.90 -3.21 -7.11
N ALA A 8 -11.50 -1.94 -7.08
CA ALA A 8 -10.14 -1.55 -6.72
C ALA A 8 -9.81 -1.86 -5.26
N ASP A 9 -10.82 -1.89 -4.37
CA ASP A 9 -10.65 -2.25 -2.96
C ASP A 9 -10.65 -3.76 -2.78
N LEU A 10 -11.65 -4.44 -3.36
CA LEU A 10 -11.89 -5.87 -3.12
C LEU A 10 -10.83 -6.79 -3.75
N VAL A 11 -10.10 -6.33 -4.76
CA VAL A 11 -9.06 -7.13 -5.43
C VAL A 11 -7.92 -7.53 -4.48
N PHE A 12 -7.62 -6.71 -3.47
CA PHE A 12 -6.62 -7.01 -2.44
C PHE A 12 -7.03 -8.16 -1.52
N GLY A 13 -8.33 -8.50 -1.45
CA GLY A 13 -8.84 -9.65 -0.70
C GLY A 13 -9.08 -10.90 -1.55
N SER A 14 -9.12 -10.78 -2.88
CA SER A 14 -9.53 -11.86 -3.79
C SER A 14 -8.39 -12.41 -4.67
N ASN A 15 -7.38 -11.62 -5.00
CA ASN A 15 -6.19 -12.10 -5.73
C ASN A 15 -5.16 -12.64 -4.74
N SER A 16 -4.68 -13.87 -4.94
CA SER A 16 -3.79 -14.55 -3.98
C SER A 16 -2.49 -13.81 -3.70
N VAL A 17 -1.89 -13.18 -4.71
CA VAL A 17 -0.63 -12.42 -4.57
C VAL A 17 -0.88 -11.12 -3.81
N LEU A 18 -1.92 -10.37 -4.19
CA LEU A 18 -2.24 -9.11 -3.50
C LEU A 18 -2.69 -9.34 -2.06
N ARG A 19 -3.40 -10.44 -1.81
CA ARG A 19 -3.83 -10.85 -0.47
C ARG A 19 -2.65 -11.18 0.42
N ALA A 20 -1.63 -11.89 -0.08
CA ALA A 20 -0.42 -12.16 0.70
C ALA A 20 0.27 -10.87 1.16
N VAL A 21 0.30 -9.82 0.32
CA VAL A 21 0.83 -8.50 0.70
C VAL A 21 -0.07 -7.80 1.73
N ALA A 22 -1.39 -7.87 1.56
CA ALA A 22 -2.33 -7.30 2.51
C ALA A 22 -2.21 -7.95 3.90
N GLU A 23 -2.00 -9.27 3.98
CA GLU A 23 -1.83 -10.00 5.23
C GLU A 23 -0.54 -9.59 5.98
N VAL A 24 0.55 -9.29 5.27
CA VAL A 24 1.77 -8.73 5.88
C VAL A 24 1.47 -7.41 6.57
N TYR A 25 0.76 -6.48 5.92
CA TYR A 25 0.46 -5.17 6.52
C TYR A 25 -0.70 -5.19 7.54
N ALA A 26 -1.54 -6.23 7.53
CA ALA A 26 -2.61 -6.43 8.50
C ALA A 26 -2.16 -7.19 9.76
N SER A 27 -0.92 -7.71 9.79
CA SER A 27 -0.37 -8.42 10.95
C SER A 27 -0.21 -7.47 12.15
N SER A 28 -0.34 -8.00 13.36
CA SER A 28 -0.39 -7.19 14.60
C SER A 28 0.88 -6.37 14.86
N ASP A 29 2.01 -6.79 14.32
CA ASP A 29 3.33 -6.17 14.43
C ASP A 29 3.67 -5.24 13.25
N ALA A 30 2.78 -5.09 12.28
CA ALA A 30 3.08 -4.42 11.02
C ALA A 30 2.84 -2.90 11.02
N HIS A 31 2.37 -2.31 12.12
CA HIS A 31 2.01 -0.89 12.17
C HIS A 31 3.16 0.04 11.74
N GLU A 32 4.31 -0.09 12.40
CA GLU A 32 5.48 0.76 12.08
C GLU A 32 6.01 0.48 10.68
N LYS A 33 6.00 -0.79 10.27
CA LYS A 33 6.41 -1.22 8.92
C LYS A 33 5.52 -0.57 7.85
N PHE A 34 4.20 -0.60 8.02
CA PHE A 34 3.26 0.00 7.09
C PHE A 34 3.52 1.50 6.93
N VAL A 35 3.69 2.23 8.04
CA VAL A 35 3.97 3.67 7.99
C VAL A 35 5.28 3.95 7.24
N LYS A 36 6.36 3.23 7.57
CA LYS A 36 7.66 3.41 6.91
C LYS A 36 7.60 3.12 5.42
N ASP A 37 7.02 1.99 5.03
CA ASP A 37 6.94 1.58 3.63
C ASP A 37 6.02 2.51 2.81
N PHE A 38 4.93 2.98 3.42
CA PHE A 38 4.06 3.98 2.81
C PHE A 38 4.80 5.30 2.56
N VAL A 39 5.56 5.80 3.54
CA VAL A 39 6.35 7.04 3.38
C VAL A 39 7.41 6.88 2.31
N VAL A 40 8.11 5.73 2.25
CA VAL A 40 9.09 5.45 1.19
C VAL A 40 8.43 5.47 -0.19
N ALA A 41 7.28 4.81 -0.35
CA ALA A 41 6.54 4.80 -1.61
C ALA A 41 6.06 6.20 -2.00
N TRP A 42 5.57 6.98 -1.03
CA TRP A 42 5.14 8.36 -1.23
C TRP A 42 6.30 9.25 -1.71
N VAL A 43 7.41 9.26 -0.97
CA VAL A 43 8.60 10.06 -1.31
C VAL A 43 9.17 9.65 -2.66
N LYS A 44 9.14 8.36 -3.00
CA LYS A 44 9.53 7.89 -4.34
C LYS A 44 8.68 8.54 -5.43
N VAL A 45 7.35 8.52 -5.28
CA VAL A 45 6.43 9.10 -6.28
C VAL A 45 6.62 10.62 -6.37
N MET A 46 6.84 11.31 -5.25
CA MET A 46 7.07 12.76 -5.21
C MET A 46 8.37 13.22 -5.89
N ASN A 47 9.29 12.30 -6.19
CA ASN A 47 10.56 12.63 -6.85
C ASN A 47 10.69 12.04 -8.27
N LEU A 48 9.62 11.47 -8.84
CA LEU A 48 9.70 10.80 -10.15
C LEU A 48 10.09 11.73 -11.31
N ASP A 49 9.86 13.04 -11.19
CA ASP A 49 10.18 14.04 -12.20
C ASP A 49 11.34 14.97 -11.82
N ARG A 50 12.01 14.72 -10.68
CA ARG A 50 13.13 15.52 -10.16
C ARG A 50 14.46 15.19 -10.83
N PHE A 51 14.49 15.30 -12.17
CA PHE A 51 15.70 15.09 -12.97
C PHE A 51 16.79 16.14 -12.73
N ASP A 52 16.43 17.25 -12.08
CA ASP A 52 17.32 18.35 -11.69
C ASP A 52 18.25 18.01 -10.51
N LEU A 53 17.97 16.92 -9.78
CA LEU A 53 18.74 16.49 -8.60
C LEU A 53 19.71 15.33 -8.89
N LEU A 54 19.85 14.89 -10.15
CA LEU A 54 20.77 13.82 -10.60
C LEU A 54 22.16 14.36 -10.96
#